data_AF-A0A7S3PU91-F1
#
_entry.id   AF-A0A7S3PU91-F1
#
_cell.length_a   1.000
_cell.length_b   1.000
_cell.length_c   1.000
_cell.angle_alpha   90.00
_cell.angle_beta   90.00
_cell.angle_gamma   90.00
#
_symmetry.space_group_name_H-M   'P 1'
#
loop_
_entity.id
_entity.type
_entity.pdbx_description
1 polymer ?
#
loop_
_entity_poly.entity_id
_entity_poly.type
_entity_poly.pdbx_seq_one_letter_code
_entity_poly.pdbx_strand_id
1 'polypeptide(L)'
;MTIEFPRIGEIELLSALHDTSSSNAAEDQNEKLQLVEVVFISAAAIATYHFCLFSVLKVVYSPVYNKNDKTNFKKVAYQLTNLSVNFALGVWGFYQYFWNVPSMKSVGIVERVNGFPQFAIFGGLQVGYNLWALPIGLLIGEGAPMICHHLAVLCVGSISCFAANGFRYHAPFFFGVVEISSVPLSIWNISKVRSFMFVNHSIMFAGKKLTDLIMT
;
A
#
# COMPACT_ATOMS: atom_id res chain seq x y z
N MET A 1 53.63 13.86 33.15
CA MET A 1 52.54 13.38 32.28
C MET A 1 52.87 11.94 31.93
N THR A 2 52.27 10.99 32.64
CA THR A 2 52.53 9.55 32.47
C THR A 2 51.56 9.05 31.41
N ILE A 3 52.09 8.52 30.30
CA ILE A 3 51.27 7.88 29.27
C ILE A 3 51.08 6.44 29.70
N GLU A 4 49.87 6.09 30.16
CA GLU A 4 49.50 4.70 30.39
C GLU A 4 49.18 4.07 29.04
N PHE A 5 49.94 3.04 28.66
CA PHE A 5 49.65 2.24 27.48
C PHE A 5 48.52 1.26 27.81
N PRO A 6 47.53 1.09 26.92
CA PRO A 6 46.45 0.14 27.12
C PRO A 6 47.02 -1.27 27.27
N ARG A 7 46.44 -2.06 28.18
CA ARG A 7 46.86 -3.46 28.37
C ARG A 7 46.50 -4.24 27.11
N ILE A 8 47.27 -5.29 26.79
CA ILE A 8 47.05 -6.13 25.60
C ILE A 8 45.58 -6.60 25.48
N GLY A 9 44.94 -6.94 26.61
CA GLY A 9 43.51 -7.33 26.63
C GLY A 9 42.52 -6.20 26.31
N GLU A 10 42.88 -4.93 26.51
CA GLU A 10 42.04 -3.78 26.13
C GLU A 10 42.08 -3.55 24.61
N ILE A 11 43.22 -3.82 23.97
CA ILE A 11 43.38 -3.71 22.51
C ILE A 11 42.52 -4.78 21.80
N GLU A 12 42.53 -6.03 22.29
CA GLU A 12 41.70 -7.10 21.74
C GLU A 12 40.20 -6.81 21.90
N LEU A 13 39.79 -6.27 23.05
CA LEU A 13 38.40 -5.88 23.29
C LEU A 13 37.96 -4.75 22.35
N LEU A 14 38.80 -3.72 22.15
CA LEU A 14 38.51 -2.62 21.23
C LEU A 14 38.42 -3.09 19.77
N SER A 15 39.28 -4.03 19.35
CA SER A 15 39.20 -4.64 18.02
C SER A 15 37.89 -5.40 17.85
N ALA A 16 37.50 -6.25 18.81
CA ALA A 16 36.26 -7.02 18.75
C ALA A 16 35.01 -6.11 18.74
N LEU A 17 35.03 -5.01 19.49
CA LEU A 17 33.94 -4.02 19.50
C LEU A 17 33.85 -3.27 18.15
N HIS A 18 34.99 -2.92 17.56
CA HIS A 18 35.05 -2.29 16.24
C HIS A 18 34.49 -3.23 15.15
N ASP A 19 34.90 -4.50 15.17
CA ASP A 19 34.43 -5.50 14.22
C ASP A 19 32.92 -5.72 14.35
N THR A 20 32.41 -5.82 15.59
CA THR A 20 30.97 -5.94 15.86
C THR A 20 30.19 -4.71 15.39
N SER A 21 30.71 -3.51 15.64
CA SER A 21 30.08 -2.26 15.20
C SER A 21 30.03 -2.16 13.68
N SER A 22 31.09 -2.59 12.99
CA SER A 22 31.13 -2.56 11.52
C SER A 22 30.18 -3.58 10.89
N SER A 23 30.08 -4.78 11.47
CA SER A 23 29.12 -5.81 11.03
C SER A 23 27.68 -5.32 11.17
N ASN A 24 27.31 -4.74 12.32
CA ASN A 24 25.96 -4.23 12.55
C ASN A 24 25.60 -3.07 11.60
N ALA A 25 26.57 -2.22 11.27
CA ALA A 25 26.35 -1.12 10.33
C ALA A 25 26.13 -1.63 8.89
N ALA A 26 26.85 -2.68 8.47
CA ALA A 26 26.68 -3.28 7.15
C ALA A 26 25.30 -3.97 7.03
N GLU A 27 24.84 -4.64 8.09
CA GLU A 27 23.52 -5.29 8.11
C GLU A 27 22.37 -4.27 8.01
N ASP A 28 22.43 -3.17 8.78
CA ASP A 28 21.46 -2.06 8.70
C ASP A 28 21.43 -1.41 7.31
N GLN A 29 22.60 -1.22 6.68
CA GLN A 29 22.66 -0.71 5.31
C GLN A 29 22.01 -1.65 4.30
N ASN A 30 22.23 -2.96 4.45
CA ASN A 30 21.62 -3.97 3.57
C ASN A 30 20.10 -4.03 3.74
N GLU A 31 19.58 -3.97 4.98
CA GLU A 31 18.13 -3.91 5.24
C GLU A 31 17.49 -2.67 4.57
N LYS A 32 18.13 -1.50 4.71
CA LYS A 32 17.66 -0.26 4.07
C LYS A 32 17.65 -0.36 2.55
N LEU A 33 18.67 -0.98 1.96
CA LEU A 33 18.73 -1.18 0.51
C LEU A 33 17.58 -2.08 0.02
N GLN A 34 17.32 -3.18 0.71
CA GLN A 34 16.20 -4.07 0.40
C GLN A 34 14.85 -3.35 0.50
N LEU A 35 14.67 -2.47 1.49
CA LEU A 35 13.45 -1.67 1.60
C LEU A 35 13.29 -0.67 0.44
N VAL A 36 14.38 -0.04 0.00
CA VAL A 36 14.37 0.82 -1.20
C VAL A 36 14.00 0.02 -2.45
N GLU A 37 14.54 -1.19 -2.61
CA GLU A 37 14.17 -2.09 -3.70
C GLU A 37 12.68 -2.43 -3.68
N VAL A 38 12.12 -2.76 -2.51
CA VAL A 38 10.67 -3.02 -2.35
C VAL A 38 9.84 -1.82 -2.79
N VAL A 39 10.25 -0.60 -2.44
CA VAL A 39 9.54 0.63 -2.85
C VAL A 39 9.49 0.75 -4.37
N PHE A 40 10.63 0.60 -5.06
CA PHE A 40 10.67 0.75 -6.51
C PHE A 40 10.04 -0.41 -7.26
N ILE A 41 10.22 -1.65 -6.79
CA ILE A 41 9.60 -2.84 -7.36
C ILE A 41 8.08 -2.75 -7.24
N SER A 42 7.55 -2.36 -6.07
CA SER A 42 6.11 -2.20 -5.88
C SER A 42 5.53 -1.08 -6.74
N ALA A 43 6.18 0.09 -6.82
CA ALA A 43 5.77 1.17 -7.71
C ALA A 43 5.72 0.73 -9.19
N ALA A 44 6.77 0.03 -9.65
CA ALA A 44 6.83 -0.50 -11.01
C ALA A 44 5.73 -1.56 -11.27
N ALA A 45 5.55 -2.50 -10.35
CA ALA A 45 4.53 -3.54 -10.45
C ALA A 45 3.12 -2.94 -10.54
N ILE A 46 2.81 -1.94 -9.71
CA ILE A 46 1.51 -1.25 -9.72
C ILE A 46 1.32 -0.46 -11.03
N ALA A 47 2.36 0.22 -11.51
CA ALA A 47 2.31 0.93 -12.79
C ALA A 47 2.04 -0.02 -13.97
N THR A 48 2.74 -1.16 -14.03
CA THR A 48 2.52 -2.20 -15.04
C THR A 48 1.10 -2.76 -14.94
N TYR A 49 0.64 -3.09 -13.73
CA TYR A 49 -0.72 -3.57 -13.49
C TYR A 49 -1.77 -2.55 -13.96
N HIS A 50 -1.61 -1.27 -13.61
CA HIS A 50 -2.49 -0.20 -14.05
C HIS A 50 -2.54 -0.07 -15.57
N PHE A 51 -1.38 -0.12 -16.24
CA PHE A 51 -1.30 -0.05 -17.70
C PHE A 51 -2.03 -1.22 -18.37
N CYS A 52 -1.84 -2.45 -17.86
CA CYS A 52 -2.57 -3.63 -18.33
C CYS A 52 -4.07 -3.47 -18.13
N LEU A 53 -4.51 -3.04 -16.94
CA LEU A 53 -5.91 -2.82 -16.63
C LEU A 53 -6.55 -1.76 -17.54
N PHE A 54 -5.88 -0.63 -17.73
CA PHE A 54 -6.32 0.42 -18.65
C PHE A 54 -6.43 -0.10 -20.09
N SER A 55 -5.46 -0.88 -20.55
CA SER A 55 -5.45 -1.46 -21.90
C SER A 55 -6.62 -2.42 -22.11
N VAL A 56 -6.87 -3.32 -21.15
CA VAL A 56 -8.02 -4.24 -21.18
C VAL A 56 -9.33 -3.46 -21.18
N LEU A 57 -9.48 -2.48 -20.27
CA LEU A 57 -10.68 -1.65 -20.20
C LEU A 57 -10.96 -0.94 -21.53
N LYS A 58 -9.91 -0.36 -22.13
CA LYS A 58 -10.04 0.35 -23.40
C LYS A 58 -10.37 -0.59 -24.55
N VAL A 59 -9.69 -1.74 -24.69
CA VAL A 59 -9.91 -2.65 -25.83
C VAL A 59 -11.26 -3.35 -25.74
N VAL A 60 -11.62 -3.86 -24.55
CA VAL A 60 -12.82 -4.69 -24.36
C VAL A 60 -14.09 -3.85 -24.27
N TYR A 61 -14.03 -2.70 -23.59
CA TYR A 61 -15.24 -1.92 -23.30
C TYR A 61 -15.43 -0.71 -24.22
N SER A 62 -14.39 -0.22 -24.90
CA SER A 62 -14.59 0.89 -25.86
C SER A 62 -15.59 0.59 -26.98
N PRO A 63 -15.75 -0.65 -27.49
CA PRO A 63 -16.79 -0.95 -28.48
C PRO A 63 -18.21 -0.91 -27.91
N VAL A 64 -18.38 -1.22 -26.61
CA VAL A 64 -19.68 -1.31 -25.94
C VAL A 64 -20.17 0.07 -25.48
N TYR A 65 -19.25 0.95 -25.11
CA TYR A 65 -19.58 2.31 -24.69
C TYR A 65 -19.87 3.20 -25.90
N ASN A 66 -21.10 3.71 -25.96
CA ASN A 66 -21.59 4.53 -27.06
C ASN A 66 -20.78 5.85 -27.17
N LYS A 67 -20.59 6.37 -28.39
CA LYS A 67 -19.85 7.63 -28.65
C LYS A 67 -20.39 8.84 -27.87
N ASN A 68 -21.64 8.80 -27.43
CA ASN A 68 -22.27 9.85 -26.63
C ASN A 68 -21.93 9.80 -25.14
N ASP A 69 -21.34 8.70 -24.65
CA ASP A 69 -20.99 8.55 -23.25
C ASP A 69 -19.52 8.93 -23.01
N LYS A 70 -19.31 9.98 -22.20
CA LYS A 70 -17.99 10.54 -21.89
C LYS A 70 -17.27 9.70 -20.82
N THR A 71 -17.29 8.37 -20.96
CA THR A 71 -16.64 7.49 -19.99
C THR A 71 -15.13 7.72 -20.01
N ASN A 72 -14.60 8.17 -18.86
CA ASN A 72 -13.18 8.41 -18.68
C ASN A 72 -12.49 7.12 -18.21
N PHE A 73 -12.11 6.27 -19.16
CA PHE A 73 -11.44 4.99 -18.88
C PHE A 73 -10.17 5.13 -18.03
N LYS A 74 -9.44 6.25 -18.14
CA LYS A 74 -8.24 6.50 -17.31
C LYS A 74 -8.62 6.59 -15.83
N LYS A 75 -9.69 7.35 -15.53
CA LYS A 75 -10.21 7.51 -14.17
C LYS A 75 -10.75 6.18 -13.62
N VAL A 76 -11.47 5.41 -14.44
CA VAL A 76 -11.98 4.08 -14.04
C VAL A 76 -10.82 3.13 -13.74
N ALA A 77 -9.82 3.06 -14.62
CA ALA A 77 -8.64 2.23 -14.41
C ALA A 77 -7.91 2.61 -13.11
N TYR A 78 -7.76 3.91 -12.85
CA TYR A 78 -7.10 4.40 -11.64
C TYR A 78 -7.87 4.02 -10.37
N GLN A 79 -9.19 4.23 -10.35
CA GLN A 79 -10.04 3.85 -9.22
C GLN A 79 -10.02 2.35 -8.96
N LEU A 80 -10.07 1.54 -10.01
CA LEU A 80 -9.97 0.08 -9.88
C LEU A 80 -8.60 -0.36 -9.39
N THR A 81 -7.51 0.27 -9.86
CA THR A 81 -6.16 -0.01 -9.34
C THR A 81 -6.03 0.35 -7.86
N ASN A 82 -6.49 1.53 -7.46
CA ASN A 82 -6.52 1.93 -6.04
C ASN A 82 -7.30 0.93 -5.20
N LEU A 83 -8.51 0.57 -5.66
CA LEU A 83 -9.35 -0.42 -4.99
C LEU A 83 -8.64 -1.76 -4.83
N SER A 84 -8.06 -2.32 -5.91
CA SER A 84 -7.43 -3.64 -5.88
C SER A 84 -6.17 -3.66 -5.01
N VAL A 85 -5.33 -2.62 -5.09
CA VAL A 85 -4.09 -2.53 -4.31
C VAL A 85 -4.41 -2.38 -2.83
N ASN A 86 -5.29 -1.42 -2.47
CA ASN A 86 -5.68 -1.23 -1.07
C ASN A 86 -6.44 -2.44 -0.51
N PHE A 87 -7.24 -3.14 -1.33
CA PHE A 87 -7.87 -4.38 -0.91
C PHE A 87 -6.83 -5.47 -0.64
N ALA A 88 -5.86 -5.68 -1.52
CA ALA A 88 -4.80 -6.67 -1.33
C ALA A 88 -3.94 -6.38 -0.10
N LEU A 89 -3.48 -5.14 0.05
CA LEU A 89 -2.74 -4.69 1.24
C LEU A 89 -3.60 -4.78 2.51
N GLY A 90 -4.88 -4.46 2.38
CA GLY A 90 -5.87 -4.56 3.46
C GLY A 90 -6.02 -5.98 3.98
N VAL A 91 -6.24 -6.96 3.08
CA VAL A 91 -6.34 -8.38 3.44
C VAL A 91 -5.03 -8.89 4.04
N TRP A 92 -3.89 -8.53 3.45
CA TRP A 92 -2.60 -8.97 3.97
C TRP A 92 -2.27 -8.37 5.34
N GLY A 93 -2.51 -7.07 5.53
CA GLY A 93 -2.31 -6.41 6.82
C GLY A 93 -3.29 -6.89 7.89
N PHE A 94 -4.53 -7.20 7.53
CA PHE A 94 -5.49 -7.88 8.42
C PHE A 94 -4.93 -9.23 8.88
N TYR A 95 -4.47 -10.07 7.95
CA TYR A 95 -3.85 -11.35 8.30
C TYR A 95 -2.64 -11.17 9.23
N GLN A 96 -1.72 -10.27 8.90
CA GLN A 96 -0.54 -10.04 9.73
C GLN A 96 -0.90 -9.51 11.12
N TYR A 97 -1.87 -8.60 11.21
CA TYR A 97 -2.30 -8.02 12.49
C TYR A 97 -2.92 -9.05 13.43
N PHE A 98 -3.79 -9.92 12.93
CA PHE A 98 -4.50 -10.87 13.80
C PHE A 98 -3.70 -12.13 14.15
N TRP A 99 -2.75 -12.53 13.30
CA TRP A 99 -2.00 -13.78 13.49
C TRP A 99 -0.53 -13.60 13.87
N ASN A 100 0.12 -12.50 13.48
CA ASN A 100 1.57 -12.35 13.63
C ASN A 100 1.98 -11.17 14.52
N VAL A 101 1.09 -10.21 14.78
CA VAL A 101 1.34 -9.13 15.75
C VAL A 101 0.97 -9.62 17.15
N PRO A 102 1.91 -9.65 18.11
CA PRO A 102 1.60 -10.02 19.48
C PRO A 102 0.62 -9.04 20.12
N SER A 103 -0.08 -9.47 21.18
CA SER A 103 -1.01 -8.59 21.90
C SER A 103 -0.31 -7.34 22.43
N MET A 104 -0.97 -6.18 22.37
CA MET A 104 -0.41 -4.93 22.90
C MET A 104 -0.07 -5.00 24.39
N LYS A 105 -0.72 -5.90 25.14
CA LYS A 105 -0.45 -6.15 26.57
C LYS A 105 0.85 -6.91 26.81
N SER A 106 1.34 -7.69 25.84
CA SER A 106 2.54 -8.51 25.98
C SER A 106 3.81 -7.83 25.49
N VAL A 107 3.71 -6.66 24.84
CA VAL A 107 4.85 -5.96 24.21
C VAL A 107 5.06 -4.59 24.86
N GLY A 108 6.27 -4.37 25.39
CA GLY A 108 6.65 -3.10 26.00
C GLY A 108 6.60 -1.93 25.01
N ILE A 109 6.51 -0.69 25.51
CA ILE A 109 6.47 0.49 24.62
C ILE A 109 7.73 0.63 23.77
N VAL A 110 8.91 0.33 24.34
CA VAL A 110 10.20 0.40 23.63
C VAL A 110 10.24 -0.60 22.48
N GLU A 111 9.80 -1.84 22.73
CA GLU A 111 9.74 -2.89 21.71
C GLU A 111 8.71 -2.58 20.61
N ARG A 112 7.61 -1.88 20.93
CA ARG A 112 6.65 -1.41 19.92
C ARG A 112 7.21 -0.34 18.98
N VAL A 113 8.17 0.47 19.46
CA VAL A 113 8.78 1.55 18.67
C VAL A 113 9.96 1.02 17.84
N ASN A 114 10.84 0.23 18.46
CA ASN A 114 12.11 -0.19 17.88
C ASN A 114 12.09 -1.61 17.30
N GLY A 115 11.13 -2.44 17.72
CA GLY A 115 11.02 -3.82 17.29
C GLY A 115 10.30 -3.99 15.95
N PHE A 116 10.08 -5.26 15.60
CA PHE A 116 9.30 -5.68 14.43
C PHE A 116 9.83 -5.17 13.08
N PRO A 117 11.14 -5.32 12.77
CA PRO A 117 11.70 -4.90 11.48
C PRO A 117 10.99 -5.55 10.29
N GLN A 118 10.48 -6.78 10.44
CA GLN A 118 9.72 -7.48 9.41
C GLN A 118 8.46 -6.74 8.93
N PHE A 119 7.92 -5.80 9.71
CA PHE A 119 6.75 -5.00 9.30
C PHE A 119 7.11 -3.70 8.58
N ALA A 120 8.40 -3.35 8.45
CA ALA A 120 8.84 -2.22 7.64
C ALA A 120 8.41 -2.33 6.17
N ILE A 121 8.22 -3.58 5.68
CA ILE A 121 7.72 -3.88 4.33
C ILE A 121 6.36 -3.23 4.04
N PHE A 122 5.47 -3.08 5.04
CA PHE A 122 4.19 -2.38 4.85
C PHE A 122 4.39 -0.90 4.50
N GLY A 123 5.34 -0.25 5.18
CA GLY A 123 5.76 1.11 4.84
C GLY A 123 6.33 1.19 3.43
N GLY A 124 7.21 0.26 3.05
CA GLY A 124 7.79 0.18 1.72
C GLY A 124 6.74 0.03 0.60
N LEU A 125 5.79 -0.90 0.75
CA LEU A 125 4.71 -1.09 -0.23
C LEU A 125 3.81 0.15 -0.33
N GLN A 126 3.52 0.81 0.79
CA GLN A 126 2.70 2.03 0.79
C GLN A 126 3.41 3.22 0.17
N VAL A 127 4.71 3.37 0.40
CA VAL A 127 5.52 4.40 -0.28
C VAL A 127 5.53 4.13 -1.79
N GLY A 128 5.78 2.89 -2.22
CA GLY A 128 5.76 2.53 -3.64
C GLY A 128 4.39 2.75 -4.30
N TYR A 129 3.31 2.37 -3.60
CA TYR A 129 1.95 2.67 -4.03
C TYR A 129 1.71 4.18 -4.20
N ASN A 130 2.06 4.99 -3.21
CA ASN A 130 1.82 6.44 -3.26
C ASN A 130 2.73 7.16 -4.29
N LEU A 131 3.94 6.65 -4.55
CA LEU A 131 4.81 7.12 -5.62
C LEU A 131 4.17 6.93 -7.01
N TRP A 132 3.36 5.89 -7.19
CA TRP A 132 2.54 5.71 -8.39
C TRP A 132 1.23 6.51 -8.33
N ALA A 133 0.53 6.48 -7.20
CA ALA A 133 -0.82 7.03 -7.08
C ALA A 133 -0.86 8.56 -7.21
N LEU A 134 0.12 9.28 -6.67
CA LEU A 134 0.19 10.75 -6.72
C LEU A 134 0.29 11.30 -8.15
N PRO A 135 1.30 10.92 -8.97
CA PRO A 135 1.41 11.47 -10.33
C PRO A 135 0.21 11.10 -11.19
N ILE A 136 -0.30 9.87 -11.09
CA ILE A 136 -1.49 9.47 -11.86
C ILE A 136 -2.75 10.18 -11.37
N GLY A 137 -2.93 10.31 -10.06
CA GLY A 137 -4.04 11.04 -9.43
C GLY A 137 -4.12 12.49 -9.89
N LEU A 138 -2.97 13.19 -9.93
CA LEU A 138 -2.89 14.55 -10.47
C LEU A 138 -3.26 14.60 -11.96
N LEU A 139 -2.78 13.66 -12.77
CA LEU A 139 -3.08 13.61 -14.22
C LEU A 139 -4.56 13.36 -14.52
N ILE A 140 -5.29 12.65 -13.64
CA ILE A 140 -6.72 12.38 -13.82
C ILE A 140 -7.63 13.42 -13.12
N GLY A 141 -7.06 14.43 -12.47
CA GLY A 141 -7.80 15.46 -11.74
C GLY A 141 -8.46 14.93 -10.46
N GLU A 142 -7.71 14.17 -9.66
CA GLU A 142 -8.15 13.78 -8.32
C GLU A 142 -8.32 15.00 -7.40
N GLY A 143 -9.30 14.93 -6.50
CA GLY A 143 -9.61 16.03 -5.59
C GLY A 143 -8.52 16.26 -4.55
N ALA A 144 -8.30 17.53 -4.18
CA ALA A 144 -7.29 17.93 -3.20
C ALA A 144 -7.31 17.11 -1.88
N PRO A 145 -8.46 16.74 -1.29
CA PRO A 145 -8.47 15.91 -0.08
C PRO A 145 -7.78 14.55 -0.25
N MET A 146 -7.93 13.90 -1.41
CA MET A 146 -7.29 12.62 -1.67
C MET A 146 -5.79 12.78 -1.93
N ILE A 147 -5.36 13.85 -2.60
CA ILE A 147 -3.94 14.18 -2.76
C ILE A 147 -3.28 14.40 -1.38
N CYS A 148 -3.94 15.15 -0.48
CA CYS A 148 -3.47 15.33 0.88
C CYS A 148 -3.39 14.02 1.66
N HIS A 149 -4.37 13.12 1.47
CA HIS A 149 -4.35 11.78 2.06
C HIS A 149 -3.15 10.96 1.54
N HIS A 150 -2.91 10.92 0.23
CA HIS A 150 -1.75 10.23 -0.35
C HIS A 150 -0.41 10.78 0.17
N LEU A 151 -0.29 12.10 0.31
CA LEU A 151 0.89 12.71 0.91
C LEU A 151 1.06 12.32 2.39
N ALA A 152 -0.02 12.31 3.17
CA ALA A 152 0.02 11.90 4.57
C ALA A 152 0.44 10.42 4.71
N VAL A 153 -0.15 9.52 3.92
CA VAL A 153 0.22 8.09 3.91
C VAL A 153 1.65 7.89 3.43
N LEU A 154 2.11 8.66 2.43
CA LEU A 154 3.51 8.64 1.98
C LEU A 154 4.48 9.06 3.10
N CYS A 155 4.17 10.12 3.84
CA CYS A 155 4.99 10.56 4.97
C CYS A 155 5.04 9.51 6.09
N VAL A 156 3.88 8.99 6.51
CA VAL A 156 3.81 7.98 7.58
C VAL A 156 4.47 6.67 7.13
N GLY A 157 4.29 6.26 5.86
CA GLY A 157 4.95 5.10 5.26
C GLY A 157 6.47 5.26 5.20
N SER A 158 6.96 6.45 4.85
CA SER A 158 8.40 6.73 4.80
C SER A 158 9.02 6.67 6.19
N ILE A 159 8.35 7.23 7.20
CA ILE A 159 8.80 7.13 8.60
C ILE A 159 8.80 5.66 9.06
N SER A 160 7.73 4.92 8.78
CA SER A 160 7.63 3.51 9.17
C SER A 160 8.68 2.62 8.51
N CYS A 161 9.07 2.94 7.29
CA CYS A 161 10.04 2.18 6.51
C CYS A 161 11.48 2.52 6.92
N PHE A 162 11.85 3.80 6.85
CA PHE A 162 13.25 4.24 6.90
C PHE A 162 13.72 4.76 8.24
N ALA A 163 12.81 5.17 9.14
CA ALA A 163 13.20 5.63 10.47
C ALA A 163 13.40 4.44 11.41
N ALA A 164 14.43 4.51 12.26
CA ALA A 164 14.66 3.53 13.31
C ALA A 164 13.49 3.43 14.30
N ASN A 165 12.79 4.56 14.54
CA ASN A 165 11.64 4.66 15.43
C ASN A 165 10.30 4.68 14.67
N GLY A 166 10.18 3.88 13.61
CA GLY A 166 9.08 3.94 12.64
C GLY A 166 7.70 3.46 13.14
N PHE A 167 7.54 3.09 14.41
CA PHE A 167 6.30 2.50 14.95
C PHE A 167 5.81 1.26 14.17
N ARG A 168 6.75 0.42 13.73
CA ARG A 168 6.54 -0.73 12.82
C ARG A 168 5.51 -1.73 13.35
N TYR A 169 5.38 -1.86 14.67
CA TYR A 169 4.33 -2.65 15.33
C TYR A 169 2.91 -2.30 14.86
N HIS A 170 2.65 -1.02 14.58
CA HIS A 170 1.33 -0.54 14.15
C HIS A 170 1.14 -0.56 12.62
N ALA A 171 2.20 -0.83 11.85
CA ALA A 171 2.16 -0.76 10.40
C ALA A 171 1.11 -1.70 9.77
N PRO A 172 0.97 -2.99 10.18
CA PRO A 172 -0.06 -3.87 9.61
C PRO A 172 -1.49 -3.38 9.89
N PHE A 173 -1.73 -2.78 11.05
CA PHE A 173 -3.02 -2.21 11.41
C PHE A 173 -3.32 -0.96 10.58
N PHE A 174 -2.38 -0.01 10.54
CA PHE A 174 -2.60 1.26 9.87
C PHE A 174 -2.70 1.08 8.34
N PHE A 175 -1.70 0.44 7.73
CA PHE A 175 -1.63 0.28 6.28
C PHE A 175 -2.48 -0.85 5.71
N GLY A 176 -2.99 -1.74 6.58
CA GLY A 176 -3.90 -2.81 6.20
C GLY A 176 -5.32 -2.53 6.65
N VAL A 177 -5.56 -2.61 7.96
CA VAL A 177 -6.91 -2.57 8.54
C VAL A 177 -7.58 -1.20 8.38
N VAL A 178 -6.86 -0.09 8.56
CA VAL A 178 -7.46 1.24 8.38
C VAL A 178 -7.66 1.55 6.91
N GLU A 179 -6.67 1.26 6.06
CA GLU A 179 -6.76 1.52 4.62
C GLU A 179 -7.81 0.65 3.90
N ILE A 180 -8.21 -0.50 4.46
CA ILE A 180 -9.34 -1.27 3.91
C ILE A 180 -10.67 -0.47 3.93
N SER A 181 -10.78 0.54 4.79
CA SER A 181 -11.93 1.44 4.84
C SER A 181 -12.09 2.29 3.57
N SER A 182 -11.05 2.39 2.75
CA SER A 182 -11.11 3.00 1.42
C SER A 182 -11.91 2.17 0.40
N VAL A 183 -12.15 0.88 0.68
CA VAL A 183 -12.89 -0.04 -0.19
C VAL A 183 -14.38 0.36 -0.29
N PRO A 184 -15.14 0.53 0.81
CA PRO A 184 -16.50 1.07 0.75
C PRO A 184 -16.60 2.41 0.02
N LEU A 185 -15.65 3.33 0.25
CA LEU A 185 -15.63 4.64 -0.40
C LEU A 185 -15.38 4.52 -1.92
N SER A 186 -14.49 3.62 -2.32
CA SER A 186 -14.20 3.34 -3.73
C SER A 186 -15.40 2.71 -4.43
N ILE A 187 -16.08 1.77 -3.78
CA ILE A 187 -17.33 1.16 -4.29
C ILE A 187 -18.42 2.22 -4.43
N TRP A 188 -18.57 3.11 -3.45
CA TRP A 188 -19.51 4.23 -3.50
C TRP A 188 -19.20 5.20 -4.64
N ASN A 189 -17.93 5.55 -4.84
CA ASN A 189 -17.49 6.44 -5.92
C ASN A 189 -17.71 5.80 -7.30
N ILE A 190 -17.41 4.50 -7.46
CA ILE A 190 -17.72 3.76 -8.69
C ILE A 190 -19.23 3.74 -8.92
N SER A 191 -20.04 3.53 -7.87
CA SER A 191 -21.51 3.49 -7.95
C SER A 191 -22.13 4.83 -8.38
N LYS A 192 -21.52 5.96 -8.00
CA LYS A 192 -21.95 7.29 -8.49
C LYS A 192 -21.70 7.50 -9.98
N VAL A 193 -20.64 6.91 -10.52
CA VAL A 193 -20.41 6.85 -11.98
C VAL A 193 -21.47 5.92 -12.63
N ARG A 194 -22.07 5.01 -11.84
CA ARG A 194 -22.90 3.87 -12.25
C ARG A 194 -24.42 4.08 -12.28
N SER A 195 -24.94 5.31 -12.22
CA SER A 195 -26.26 5.56 -12.83
C SER A 195 -26.30 5.12 -14.31
N PHE A 196 -25.11 4.88 -14.91
CA PHE A 196 -24.92 4.44 -16.29
C PHE A 196 -24.89 2.92 -16.53
N MET A 197 -24.34 2.08 -15.62
CA MET A 197 -24.05 0.66 -15.95
C MET A 197 -25.17 -0.32 -15.56
N PHE A 198 -26.11 0.09 -14.71
CA PHE A 198 -27.27 -0.73 -14.34
C PHE A 198 -28.50 -0.50 -15.22
N VAL A 199 -28.51 0.55 -16.05
CA VAL A 199 -29.62 0.83 -16.97
C VAL A 199 -29.61 -0.08 -18.20
N ASN A 200 -28.48 -0.74 -18.53
CA ASN A 200 -28.35 -1.55 -19.74
C ASN A 200 -28.18 -3.06 -19.54
N HIS A 201 -28.27 -3.59 -18.32
CA HIS A 201 -28.43 -5.04 -18.15
C HIS A 201 -29.90 -5.44 -18.33
N SER A 202 -30.32 -5.51 -19.60
CA SER A 202 -31.56 -6.16 -20.05
C SER A 202 -31.72 -7.61 -19.56
N ILE A 203 -30.68 -8.19 -18.97
CA ILE A 203 -30.67 -9.54 -18.36
C ILE A 203 -31.43 -9.56 -17.01
N MET A 204 -31.47 -8.47 -16.23
CA MET A 204 -32.35 -8.40 -15.04
C MET A 204 -33.81 -8.13 -15.40
N PHE A 205 -34.08 -7.47 -16.52
CA PHE A 205 -35.45 -7.27 -17.02
C PHE A 205 -36.02 -8.53 -17.70
N ALA A 206 -35.18 -9.42 -18.24
CA ALA A 206 -35.63 -10.74 -18.70
C ALA A 206 -36.24 -11.57 -17.55
N GLY A 207 -35.71 -11.44 -16.32
CA GLY A 207 -36.30 -12.05 -15.13
C GLY A 207 -37.69 -11.50 -14.81
N LYS A 208 -37.90 -10.19 -14.94
CA LYS A 208 -39.20 -9.55 -14.70
C LYS A 208 -40.25 -9.97 -15.74
N LYS A 209 -39.86 -10.07 -17.02
CA LYS A 209 -40.75 -10.54 -18.09
C LYS A 209 -41.10 -12.02 -17.96
N LEU A 210 -40.23 -12.84 -17.34
CA LEU A 210 -40.50 -14.25 -17.06
C LEU A 210 -41.42 -14.41 -15.85
N THR A 211 -41.27 -13.61 -14.80
CA THR A 211 -42.21 -13.62 -13.66
C THR A 211 -43.60 -13.12 -14.04
N ASP A 212 -43.69 -12.10 -14.91
CA ASP A 212 -44.98 -11.60 -15.39
C ASP A 212 -45.67 -12.62 -16.32
N LEU A 213 -44.92 -13.50 -17.00
CA LEU A 213 -45.45 -14.59 -17.84
C LEU A 213 -45.84 -15.84 -17.03
N ILE A 214 -45.28 -16.02 -15.84
CA ILE A 214 -45.60 -17.14 -14.92
C ILE A 214 -46.82 -16.79 -14.04
N MET A 215 -47.13 -15.50 -13.86
CA MET A 215 -48.26 -15.02 -13.05
C MET A 215 -49.53 -14.70 -13.86
N THR A 216 -49.56 -14.99 -15.16
CA THR A 216 -50.76 -14.97 -16.02
C THR A 216 -51.05 -16.36 -16.55
#